data_AF-A0A838FXB6-F1
#
_entry.id   AF-A0A838FXB6-F1
#
_cell.length_a   1.000
_cell.length_b   1.000
_cell.length_c   1.000
_cell.angle_alpha   90.00
_cell.angle_beta   90.00
_cell.angle_gamma   90.00
#
_symmetry.space_group_name_H-M   'P 1'
#
loop_
_entity.id
_entity.type
_entity.pdbx_description
1 polymer ?
#
loop_
_entity_poly.entity_id
_entity_poly.type
_entity_poly.pdbx_seq_one_letter_code
_entity_poly.pdbx_strand_id
1 'polypeptide(L)'
;MLFNSLTFIAFFAIVLALHNLPLPWRVKKIHLLIASYLFYAAWSPPFVLLLWISTVIDWFVAKRLYVTEGVSRRRALLWVSIAANLGMLGYFKYGEFLLENFARLVGTVGIQYQP
;
A
#
# COMPACT_ATOMS: atom_id res chain seq x y z
N MET A 1 -4.78 12.75 5.83
CA MET A 1 -5.94 13.61 5.54
C MET A 1 -7.14 12.72 5.39
N LEU A 2 -8.24 13.04 6.07
CA LEU A 2 -9.47 12.26 5.99
C LEU A 2 -10.32 12.76 4.82
N PHE A 3 -11.11 11.89 4.20
CA PHE A 3 -11.97 12.28 3.06
C PHE A 3 -13.08 13.27 3.45
N ASN A 4 -13.50 13.27 4.72
CA ASN A 4 -14.55 14.16 5.24
C ASN A 4 -14.01 15.50 5.78
N SER A 5 -12.74 15.85 5.55
CA SER A 5 -12.15 17.09 6.05
C SER A 5 -12.13 18.21 5.01
N LEU A 6 -12.23 19.46 5.46
CA LEU A 6 -12.06 20.64 4.59
C LEU A 6 -10.69 20.69 3.91
N THR A 7 -9.67 20.16 4.59
CA THR A 7 -8.33 20.01 4.02
C THR A 7 -8.33 19.12 2.77
N PHE A 8 -9.15 18.07 2.73
CA PHE A 8 -9.30 17.22 1.55
C PHE A 8 -9.93 17.96 0.38
N ILE A 9 -11.00 18.74 0.64
CA ILE A 9 -11.68 19.51 -0.40
C ILE A 9 -10.71 20.53 -1.03
N ALA A 10 -9.96 21.27 -0.20
CA ALA A 10 -8.96 22.23 -0.67
C ALA A 10 -7.85 21.54 -1.49
N PHE A 11 -7.29 20.44 -0.97
CA PHE A 11 -6.29 19.64 -1.67
C PHE A 11 -6.81 19.13 -3.02
N PHE A 12 -8.02 18.56 -3.04
CA PHE A 12 -8.64 18.02 -4.24
C PHE A 12 -8.87 19.11 -5.29
N ALA A 13 -9.36 20.29 -4.88
CA ALA A 13 -9.55 21.43 -5.76
C ALA A 13 -8.22 21.87 -6.40
N ILE A 14 -7.13 21.95 -5.63
CA ILE A 14 -5.79 22.28 -6.13
C ILE A 14 -5.31 21.22 -7.13
N VAL A 15 -5.42 19.94 -6.78
CA VAL A 15 -5.00 18.83 -7.67
C VAL A 15 -5.78 18.85 -8.98
N LEU A 16 -7.08 19.09 -8.92
CA LEU A 16 -7.96 19.18 -10.08
C LEU A 16 -7.61 20.40 -10.96
N ALA A 17 -7.40 21.57 -10.36
CA ALA A 17 -7.01 22.79 -11.07
C ALA A 17 -5.67 22.59 -11.81
N LEU A 18 -4.66 22.02 -11.13
CA LEU A 18 -3.37 21.72 -11.72
C LEU A 18 -3.47 20.67 -12.85
N HIS A 19 -4.35 19.68 -12.73
CA HIS A 19 -4.55 18.66 -13.77
C HIS A 19 -5.26 19.20 -15.02
N ASN A 20 -6.13 20.21 -14.85
CA ASN A 20 -6.85 20.85 -15.95
C ASN A 20 -5.99 21.81 -16.79
N LEU A 21 -4.81 22.19 -16.29
CA LEU A 21 -3.88 22.99 -17.09
C LEU A 21 -3.49 22.26 -18.39
N PRO A 22 -3.17 22.99 -19.48
CA PRO A 22 -2.77 22.43 -20.76
C PRO A 22 -1.32 21.92 -20.71
N LEU A 23 -1.03 21.03 -19.77
CA LEU A 23 0.28 20.41 -19.56
C LEU A 23 0.43 19.13 -20.38
N PRO A 24 1.67 18.77 -20.76
CA PRO A 24 1.96 17.49 -21.40
C PRO A 24 1.51 16.31 -20.53
N TRP A 25 1.04 15.22 -21.17
CA TRP A 25 0.55 14.03 -20.47
C TRP A 25 1.55 13.42 -19.48
N ARG A 26 2.86 13.51 -19.77
CA ARG A 26 3.91 13.05 -18.85
C ARG A 26 3.89 13.82 -17.52
N VAL A 27 3.73 15.14 -17.58
CA VAL A 27 3.66 16.00 -16.39
C VAL A 27 2.39 15.74 -15.62
N LYS A 28 1.25 15.55 -16.30
CA LYS A 28 -0.03 15.19 -15.65
C LYS A 28 0.07 13.88 -14.86
N LYS A 29 0.75 12.87 -15.39
CA LYS A 29 0.98 11.60 -14.68
C LYS A 29 1.83 11.77 -13.43
N ILE A 30 2.92 12.53 -13.52
CA ILE A 30 3.80 12.80 -12.37
C ILE A 30 3.05 13.61 -11.30
N HIS A 31 2.28 14.62 -11.71
CA HIS A 31 1.41 15.40 -10.82
C HIS A 31 0.44 14.50 -10.04
N LEU A 32 -0.29 13.63 -10.74
CA LEU A 32 -1.22 12.68 -10.09
C LEU A 32 -0.49 11.71 -9.15
N LEU A 33 0.70 11.26 -9.53
CA LEU A 33 1.52 10.39 -8.68
C LEU A 33 1.92 11.10 -7.39
N ILE A 34 2.46 12.31 -7.49
CA ILE A 34 2.86 13.13 -6.34
C ILE A 34 1.65 13.43 -5.46
N ALA A 35 0.52 13.81 -6.06
CA ALA A 35 -0.73 14.05 -5.33
C ALA A 35 -1.18 12.80 -4.56
N SER A 36 -1.15 11.62 -5.18
CA SER A 36 -1.46 10.37 -4.50
C SER A 36 -0.54 10.13 -3.30
N TYR A 37 0.77 10.27 -3.47
CA TYR A 37 1.73 10.07 -2.38
C TYR A 37 1.55 11.09 -1.25
N LEU A 38 1.34 12.37 -1.57
CA LEU A 38 1.08 13.41 -0.55
C LEU A 38 -0.22 13.14 0.22
N PHE A 39 -1.27 12.69 -0.46
CA PHE A 39 -2.53 12.33 0.16
C PHE A 39 -2.35 11.20 1.20
N TYR A 40 -1.67 10.13 0.82
CA TYR A 40 -1.38 9.00 1.71
C TYR A 40 -0.42 9.40 2.84
N ALA A 41 0.64 10.16 2.54
CA ALA A 41 1.60 10.65 3.53
C ALA A 41 0.93 11.50 4.61
N ALA A 42 0.03 12.39 4.20
CA ALA A 42 -0.71 13.26 5.10
C ALA A 42 -1.73 12.50 5.97
N TRP A 43 -2.09 11.26 5.62
CA TRP A 43 -2.97 10.41 6.44
C TRP A 43 -2.18 9.56 7.42
N SER A 44 -1.21 8.81 6.94
CA SER A 44 -0.25 8.12 7.79
C SER A 44 1.00 7.77 6.95
N PRO A 45 2.17 8.36 7.28
CA PRO A 45 3.40 8.21 6.50
C PRO A 45 3.85 6.75 6.25
N PRO A 46 3.70 5.80 7.19
CA PRO A 46 4.06 4.39 6.94
C PRO A 46 3.34 3.75 5.73
N PHE A 47 2.11 4.18 5.42
CA PHE A 47 1.39 3.62 4.26
C PHE A 47 2.01 4.02 2.92
N VAL A 48 2.79 5.12 2.87
CA VAL A 48 3.54 5.48 1.66
C VAL A 48 4.62 4.45 1.37
N LEU A 49 5.36 4.03 2.39
CA LEU A 49 6.36 2.98 2.26
C LEU A 49 5.71 1.66 1.82
N LEU A 50 4.54 1.36 2.39
CA LEU A 50 3.74 0.19 2.05
C LEU A 50 3.35 0.17 0.57
N LEU A 51 2.74 1.25 0.09
CA LEU A 51 2.35 1.42 -1.32
C LEU A 51 3.56 1.34 -2.25
N TRP A 52 4.67 1.96 -1.86
CA TRP A 52 5.90 1.94 -2.65
C TRP A 52 6.46 0.52 -2.79
N ILE A 53 6.58 -0.22 -1.68
CA ILE A 53 7.05 -1.61 -1.69
C ILE A 53 6.12 -2.50 -2.53
N SER A 54 4.80 -2.41 -2.33
CA SER A 54 3.81 -3.17 -3.11
C SER A 54 3.92 -2.88 -4.60
N THR A 55 4.00 -1.60 -4.98
CA THR A 55 4.18 -1.18 -6.39
C THR A 55 5.47 -1.73 -6.99
N VAL A 56 6.59 -1.68 -6.25
CA VAL A 56 7.89 -2.18 -6.72
C VAL A 56 7.84 -3.70 -6.92
N ILE A 57 7.33 -4.44 -5.94
CA ILE A 57 7.20 -5.91 -6.02
C ILE A 57 6.33 -6.29 -7.22
N ASP A 58 5.15 -5.69 -7.34
CA ASP A 58 4.22 -6.01 -8.42
C ASP A 58 4.75 -5.61 -9.80
N TRP A 59 5.48 -4.50 -9.90
CA TRP A 59 6.16 -4.11 -11.14
C TRP A 59 7.18 -5.17 -11.58
N PHE A 60 8.03 -5.64 -10.67
CA PHE A 60 9.03 -6.67 -10.98
C PHE A 60 8.39 -8.03 -11.28
N VAL A 61 7.36 -8.42 -10.52
CA VAL A 61 6.62 -9.67 -10.74
C VAL A 61 5.92 -9.64 -12.09
N ALA A 62 5.22 -8.55 -12.43
CA ALA A 62 4.56 -8.38 -13.73
C ALA A 62 5.55 -8.43 -14.89
N LYS A 63 6.70 -7.74 -14.76
CA LYS A 63 7.77 -7.78 -15.78
C LYS A 63 8.31 -9.19 -15.98
N ARG A 64 8.53 -9.95 -14.91
CA ARG A 64 8.98 -11.34 -15.01
C ARG A 64 7.91 -12.27 -15.56
N LEU A 65 6.64 -12.06 -15.20
CA LEU A 65 5.51 -12.82 -15.73
C LEU A 65 5.35 -12.66 -17.25
N TYR A 66 5.64 -11.47 -17.79
CA TYR A 66 5.57 -11.20 -19.22
C TYR A 66 6.59 -12.01 -20.03
N VAL A 67 7.80 -12.20 -19.50
CA VAL A 67 8.91 -12.87 -20.21
C VAL A 67 8.97 -14.38 -19.90
N THR A 68 8.32 -14.85 -18.83
CA THR A 68 8.43 -16.25 -18.40
C THR A 68 7.53 -17.16 -19.23
N GLU A 69 8.16 -18.10 -19.93
CA GLU A 69 7.49 -19.23 -20.57
C GLU A 69 7.38 -20.41 -19.57
N GLY A 70 6.20 -21.02 -19.49
CA GLY A 70 5.91 -22.13 -18.57
C GLY A 70 4.93 -21.78 -17.44
N VAL A 71 3.85 -22.57 -17.36
CA VAL A 71 2.72 -22.35 -16.44
C VAL A 71 3.14 -22.39 -14.97
N SER A 72 4.03 -23.31 -14.59
CA SER A 72 4.45 -23.50 -13.19
C SER A 72 5.24 -22.31 -12.64
N ARG A 73 6.20 -21.77 -13.42
CA ARG A 73 6.99 -20.60 -12.99
C ARG A 73 6.14 -19.33 -12.91
N ARG A 74 5.18 -19.16 -13.82
CA ARG A 74 4.21 -18.05 -13.77
C ARG A 74 3.33 -18.14 -12.52
N ARG A 75 2.84 -19.33 -12.17
CA ARG A 75 2.08 -19.54 -10.92
C ARG A 75 2.91 -19.22 -9.68
N ALA A 76 4.18 -19.63 -9.63
CA ALA A 76 5.06 -19.30 -8.51
C ALA A 76 5.25 -17.77 -8.35
N LEU A 77 5.49 -17.05 -9.44
CA LEU A 77 5.61 -15.59 -9.43
C LEU A 77 4.32 -14.90 -8.93
N LEU A 78 3.15 -15.39 -9.36
CA LEU A 78 1.86 -14.88 -8.87
C LEU A 78 1.71 -15.12 -7.36
N TRP A 79 2.03 -16.32 -6.88
CA TRP A 79 1.99 -16.61 -5.44
C TRP A 79 2.91 -15.72 -4.63
N VAL A 80 4.09 -15.35 -5.16
CA VAL A 80 5.00 -14.40 -4.50
C VAL A 80 4.37 -13.01 -4.37
N SER A 81 3.76 -12.46 -5.44
CA SER A 81 3.07 -11.16 -5.39
C SER A 81 1.87 -11.19 -4.44
N ILE A 82 1.06 -12.25 -4.49
CA ILE A 82 -0.09 -12.43 -3.59
C ILE A 82 0.38 -12.52 -2.14
N ALA A 83 1.39 -13.34 -1.85
CA ALA A 83 1.92 -13.50 -0.51
C ALA A 83 2.52 -12.20 0.04
N ALA A 84 3.22 -11.43 -0.80
CA ALA A 84 3.76 -10.12 -0.41
C ALA A 84 2.65 -9.12 -0.06
N ASN A 85 1.64 -8.96 -0.93
CA ASN A 85 0.54 -8.03 -0.72
C ASN A 85 -0.35 -8.45 0.47
N LEU A 86 -0.69 -9.74 0.57
CA LEU A 86 -1.47 -10.26 1.70
C LEU A 86 -0.68 -10.25 3.01
N GLY A 87 0.61 -10.55 2.98
CA GLY A 87 1.47 -10.50 4.17
C GLY A 87 1.59 -9.08 4.70
N MET A 88 1.75 -8.11 3.81
CA MET A 88 1.75 -6.68 4.13
C MET A 88 0.42 -6.23 4.73
N LEU A 89 -0.72 -6.65 4.14
CA LEU A 89 -2.04 -6.39 4.70
C LEU A 89 -2.20 -7.04 6.08
N GLY A 90 -1.78 -8.30 6.24
CA GLY A 90 -1.79 -9.05 7.49
C GLY A 90 -1.03 -8.32 8.59
N TYR A 91 0.20 -7.91 8.32
CA TYR A 91 1.03 -7.20 9.28
C TYR A 91 0.46 -5.82 9.65
N PHE A 92 0.19 -4.96 8.67
CA PHE A 92 -0.21 -3.57 8.96
C PHE A 92 -1.65 -3.41 9.44
N LYS A 93 -2.56 -4.28 9.01
CA LYS A 93 -3.98 -4.18 9.39
C LYS A 93 -4.34 -5.10 10.56
N TYR A 94 -3.76 -6.28 10.61
CA TYR A 94 -4.12 -7.32 11.57
C TYR A 94 -3.00 -7.64 12.57
N GLY A 95 -1.85 -6.96 12.50
CA GLY A 95 -0.73 -7.18 13.43
C GLY A 95 -1.13 -7.03 14.89
N GLU A 96 -1.73 -5.89 15.25
CA GLU A 96 -2.24 -5.64 16.62
C GLU A 96 -3.30 -6.67 17.03
N PHE A 97 -4.24 -6.98 16.14
CA PHE A 97 -5.25 -8.01 16.40
C PHE A 97 -4.61 -9.37 16.70
N LEU A 98 -3.57 -9.77 15.95
CA LEU A 98 -2.86 -11.03 16.16
C LEU A 98 -2.07 -11.00 17.47
N LEU A 99 -1.39 -9.90 17.78
CA LEU A 99 -0.63 -9.73 19.03
C LEU A 99 -1.55 -9.75 20.26
N GLU A 100 -2.69 -9.06 20.22
CA GLU A 100 -3.68 -9.06 21.30
C GLU A 100 -4.24 -10.47 21.55
N ASN A 101 -4.60 -11.20 20.49
CA ASN A 101 -5.11 -12.56 20.63
C ASN A 101 -4.03 -13.52 21.14
N PHE A 102 -2.78 -13.36 20.69
CA PHE A 102 -1.65 -14.12 21.19
C PHE A 102 -1.39 -13.85 22.68
N ALA A 103 -1.37 -12.59 23.10
CA ALA A 103 -1.22 -12.20 24.51
C ALA A 103 -2.33 -12.79 25.38
N ARG A 104 -3.58 -12.78 24.90
CA ARG A 104 -4.72 -13.41 25.59
C ARG A 104 -4.54 -14.93 25.74
N LEU A 105 -4.15 -15.63 24.67
CA LEU A 105 -3.91 -17.08 24.69
C LEU A 105 -2.80 -17.45 25.67
N VAL A 106 -1.67 -16.74 25.62
CA VAL A 106 -0.51 -16.97 26.49
C VAL A 106 -0.85 -16.64 27.96
N GLY A 107 -1.68 -15.62 28.18
CA GLY A 107 -2.26 -15.30 29.48
C GLY A 107 -3.10 -16.43 30.09
N THR A 108 -3.80 -17.23 29.27
CA THR A 108 -4.54 -18.41 29.78
C THR A 108 -3.62 -19.51 30.32
N VAL A 109 -2.35 -19.54 29.87
CA VAL A 109 -1.32 -20.48 30.33
C VAL A 109 -0.50 -19.88 31.51
N GLY A 110 -0.89 -18.69 32.00
CA GLY A 110 -0.27 -18.04 33.17
C GLY A 110 0.94 -17.17 32.86
N ILE A 111 1.27 -16.95 31.58
CA ILE A 111 2.36 -16.07 31.17
C ILE A 111 1.75 -14.71 30.80
N GLN A 112 2.07 -13.66 31.56
CA GLN A 112 1.65 -12.30 31.23
C GLN A 112 2.59 -11.70 30.19
N TYR A 113 2.18 -11.74 28.92
CA TYR A 113 2.86 -11.05 27.84
C TYR A 113 2.22 -9.69 27.62
N GLN A 114 3.00 -8.62 27.82
CA GLN A 114 2.63 -7.26 27.41
C GLN A 114 3.48 -6.90 26.19
N PRO A 115 2.86 -6.70 25.00
CA PRO A 115 3.57 -6.31 23.78
C PRO A 115 4.25 -4.94 23.90
#